data_AF-A0A258C2D2-F1
#
_entry.id   AF-A0A258C2D2-F1
#
_cell.length_a   1.000
_cell.length_b   1.000
_cell.length_c   1.000
_cell.angle_alpha   90.00
_cell.angle_beta   90.00
_cell.angle_gamma   90.00
#
_symmetry.space_group_name_H-M   'P 1'
#
loop_
_entity.id
_entity.type
_entity.pdbx_description
1 polymer ?
#
loop_
_entity_poly.entity_id
_entity_poly.type
_entity_poly.pdbx_seq_one_letter_code
_entity_poly.pdbx_strand_id
1 'polypeptide(L)' 'MGAMATALLASTAAHAQMKPEDMVEARKAGYQFMAWNMGKIKAQVIDGKEPFDQAKVAAAANAIAAIANSGMGALYSPET' A
#
# COMPACT_ATOMS: atom_id res chain seq x y z
N MET A 1 -3.46 -38.44 -20.02
CA MET A 1 -3.82 -37.02 -19.84
C MET A 1 -4.41 -36.83 -18.44
N GLY A 2 -3.60 -36.99 -17.38
CA GLY A 2 -4.11 -37.07 -16.00
C GLY A 2 -3.10 -36.74 -14.90
N ALA A 3 -1.80 -36.81 -15.18
CA ALA A 3 -0.74 -36.43 -14.24
C ALA A 3 -0.42 -34.93 -14.23
N MET A 4 -0.89 -34.15 -15.22
CA MET A 4 -0.57 -32.72 -15.35
C MET A 4 -1.61 -31.81 -14.66
N ALA A 5 -2.81 -32.34 -14.35
CA ALA A 5 -3.87 -31.59 -13.67
C ALA A 5 -3.70 -31.57 -12.15
N THR A 6 -3.07 -32.60 -11.57
CA THR A 6 -2.83 -32.70 -10.11
C THR A 6 -1.65 -31.84 -9.64
N ALA A 7 -0.70 -31.51 -10.52
CA ALA A 7 0.41 -30.62 -10.19
C ALA A 7 -0.02 -29.14 -10.06
N LEU A 8 -1.08 -28.73 -10.75
CA LEU A 8 -1.59 -27.34 -10.72
C LEU A 8 -2.38 -27.02 -9.45
N LEU A 9 -2.91 -28.03 -8.77
CA LEU A 9 -3.66 -27.87 -7.52
C LEU A 9 -2.74 -27.80 -6.28
N ALA A 10 -1.49 -28.28 -6.39
CA ALA A 10 -0.53 -28.20 -5.30
C ALA A 10 0.14 -26.82 -5.17
N SER A 11 0.09 -25.99 -6.22
CA SER A 11 0.67 -24.63 -6.21
C SER A 11 -0.20 -23.55 -5.57
N THR A 12 -1.45 -23.86 -5.16
CA THR A 12 -2.35 -22.87 -4.52
C THR A 12 -2.33 -22.90 -2.99
N ALA A 13 -1.60 -23.83 -2.36
CA ALA A 13 -1.63 -24.07 -0.91
C ALA A 13 -0.49 -23.38 -0.12
N ALA A 14 0.01 -22.24 -0.60
CA ALA A 14 0.93 -21.41 0.18
C ALA A 14 0.66 -19.91 -0.02
N HIS A 15 -0.61 -19.50 0.07
CA HIS A 15 -0.87 -18.13 0.55
C HIS A 15 -0.41 -18.10 2.01
N ALA A 16 0.83 -17.62 2.25
CA ALA A 16 1.26 -17.28 3.59
C ALA A 16 0.31 -16.22 4.13
N GLN A 17 -0.66 -16.65 4.93
CA GLN A 17 -1.61 -15.77 5.58
C GLN A 17 -0.79 -14.86 6.51
N MET A 18 -0.80 -13.56 6.23
CA MET A 18 -0.14 -12.55 7.05
C MET A 18 -0.70 -12.65 8.48
N LYS A 19 0.16 -12.53 9.49
CA LYS A 19 -0.31 -12.55 10.89
C LYS A 19 -1.18 -11.31 11.14
N PRO A 20 -2.13 -11.35 12.10
CA PRO A 20 -2.93 -10.19 12.43
C PRO A 20 -2.09 -8.94 12.76
N GLU A 21 -1.03 -9.11 13.53
CA GLU A 21 -0.13 -8.01 13.91
C GLU A 21 0.56 -7.39 12.68
N ASP A 22 1.04 -8.23 11.76
CA ASP A 22 1.69 -7.81 10.51
C ASP A 22 0.69 -7.05 9.61
N MET A 23 -0.58 -7.47 9.57
CA MET A 23 -1.64 -6.75 8.83
C MET A 23 -1.88 -5.35 9.42
N VAL A 24 -1.91 -5.24 10.75
CA VAL A 24 -2.06 -3.95 11.45
C VAL A 24 -0.87 -3.05 11.20
N GLU A 25 0.34 -3.59 11.28
CA GLU A 25 1.57 -2.85 11.02
C GLU A 25 1.61 -2.34 9.57
N ALA A 26 1.33 -3.22 8.61
CA ALA A 26 1.31 -2.87 7.19
C ALA A 26 0.31 -1.76 6.88
N ARG A 27 -0.93 -1.83 7.39
CA ARG A 27 -1.93 -0.78 7.13
C ARG A 27 -1.54 0.55 7.78
N LYS A 28 -1.02 0.53 9.00
CA LYS A 28 -0.52 1.73 9.69
C LYS A 28 0.63 2.37 8.93
N ALA A 29 1.59 1.57 8.48
CA ALA A 29 2.71 2.04 7.68
C ALA A 29 2.23 2.68 6.35
N GLY A 30 1.27 2.07 5.68
CA GLY A 30 0.64 2.63 4.48
C GLY A 30 0.03 4.01 4.73
N TYR A 31 -0.79 4.17 5.78
CA TYR A 31 -1.37 5.46 6.15
C TYR A 31 -0.32 6.49 6.56
N GLN A 32 0.69 6.10 7.33
CA GLN A 32 1.78 7.00 7.74
C GLN A 32 2.56 7.51 6.53
N PHE A 33 2.87 6.64 5.58
CA PHE A 33 3.58 7.03 4.36
C PHE A 33 2.74 7.93 3.46
N MET A 34 1.44 7.67 3.33
CA MET A 34 0.51 8.59 2.64
C MET A 34 0.47 9.95 3.35
N ALA A 35 0.36 9.98 4.68
CA ALA A 35 0.34 11.22 5.46
C ALA A 35 1.62 12.04 5.28
N TRP A 36 2.78 11.39 5.25
CA TRP A 36 4.05 12.06 4.94
C TRP A 36 4.06 12.68 3.54
N ASN A 37 3.59 11.96 2.52
CA ASN A 37 3.48 12.49 1.16
C ASN A 37 2.47 13.64 1.05
N MET A 38 1.33 13.55 1.74
CA MET A 38 0.37 14.65 1.84
C MET A 38 0.98 15.88 2.51
N GLY A 39 1.81 15.69 3.54
CA GLY A 39 2.55 16.78 4.20
C GLY A 39 3.47 17.52 3.23
N LYS A 40 4.19 16.80 2.37
CA LYS A 40 5.05 17.39 1.32
C LYS A 40 4.24 18.24 0.32
N ILE A 41 3.10 17.73 -0.15
CA ILE A 41 2.21 18.48 -1.05
C ILE A 41 1.67 19.73 -0.36
N LYS A 42 1.18 19.59 0.89
CA LYS A 42 0.67 20.72 1.68
C LYS A 42 1.71 21.81 1.86
N ALA A 43 2.96 21.45 2.15
CA ALA A 43 4.05 22.41 2.33
C ALA A 43 4.29 23.28 1.09
N GLN A 44 4.16 22.72 -0.12
CA GLN A 44 4.45 23.41 -1.38
C GLN A 44 3.23 24.09 -2.00
N VAL A 45 2.04 23.49 -1.90
CA VAL A 45 0.84 23.92 -2.64
C VAL A 45 -0.11 24.76 -1.78
N ILE A 46 -0.10 24.57 -0.45
CA ILE A 46 -1.07 25.20 0.45
C ILE A 46 -0.39 26.17 1.40
N ASP A 47 0.64 25.71 2.13
CA ASP A 47 1.26 26.49 3.20
C ASP A 47 2.34 27.46 2.68
N GLY A 48 2.88 27.22 1.48
CA GLY A 48 4.01 28.00 0.93
C GLY A 48 5.29 27.91 1.76
N LYS A 49 5.46 26.86 2.57
CA LYS A 49 6.65 26.62 3.41
C LYS A 49 7.85 26.16 2.60
N GLU A 50 7.60 25.58 1.42
CA GLU A 50 8.61 25.20 0.45
C GLU A 50 8.23 25.75 -0.93
N PRO A 51 9.21 26.15 -1.78
CA PRO A 51 8.94 26.51 -3.16
C PRO A 51 8.27 25.35 -3.91
N PHE A 52 7.32 25.69 -4.78
CA PHE A 52 6.67 24.71 -5.63
C PHE A 52 7.67 24.04 -6.58
N ASP A 53 7.67 22.70 -6.57
CA ASP A 53 8.39 21.86 -7.51
C ASP A 53 7.43 20.80 -8.06
N GLN A 54 7.06 20.93 -9.33
CA GLN A 54 6.09 20.06 -9.98
C GLN A 54 6.48 18.58 -9.92
N ALA A 55 7.76 18.26 -10.06
CA ALA A 55 8.23 16.87 -10.05
C ALA A 55 8.09 16.26 -8.64
N LYS A 56 8.38 17.04 -7.59
CA LYS A 56 8.21 16.59 -6.20
C LYS A 56 6.74 16.42 -5.83
N VAL A 57 5.88 17.35 -6.22
CA VAL A 57 4.44 17.24 -6.00
C VAL A 57 3.87 16.02 -6.72
N ALA A 58 4.24 15.82 -7.99
CA ALA A 58 3.79 14.66 -8.77
C ALA A 58 4.27 13.34 -8.16
N ALA A 59 5.52 13.26 -7.72
CA ALA A 59 6.04 12.06 -7.06
C ALA A 59 5.29 11.74 -5.75
N ALA A 60 5.03 12.76 -4.93
CA ALA A 60 4.26 12.58 -3.69
C ALA A 60 2.82 12.15 -3.98
N ALA A 61 2.17 12.75 -4.99
CA ALA A 61 0.82 12.39 -5.41
C ALA A 61 0.75 10.95 -5.94
N ASN A 62 1.73 10.53 -6.74
CA ASN A 62 1.81 9.16 -7.27
C ASN A 62 2.00 8.13 -6.16
N ALA A 63 2.78 8.44 -5.13
CA ALA A 63 2.93 7.57 -3.96
C ALA A 63 1.60 7.38 -3.21
N ILE A 64 0.83 8.45 -3.03
CA ILE A 64 -0.50 8.39 -2.42
C ILE A 64 -1.45 7.56 -3.29
N ALA A 65 -1.48 7.81 -4.60
CA ALA A 65 -2.32 7.07 -5.54
C ALA A 65 -1.98 5.58 -5.57
N ALA A 66 -0.70 5.21 -5.52
CA ALA A 66 -0.26 3.82 -5.48
C ALA A 66 -0.78 3.10 -4.23
N ILE A 67 -0.67 3.72 -3.05
CA ILE A 67 -1.16 3.12 -1.80
C ILE A 67 -2.69 3.06 -1.79
N ALA A 68 -3.37 4.13 -2.21
CA ALA A 68 -4.83 4.16 -2.27
C ALA A 68 -5.40 3.05 -3.18
N ASN A 69 -4.70 2.70 -4.26
CA ASN A 69 -5.10 1.65 -5.19
C ASN A 69 -4.45 0.28 -4.90
N SER A 70 -3.72 0.11 -3.80
CA SER A 70 -2.97 -1.12 -3.49
C SER A 70 -3.82 -2.28 -2.95
N GLY A 71 -5.12 -2.07 -2.74
CA GLY A 71 -5.98 -3.10 -2.17
C GLY A 71 -5.82 -3.29 -0.66
N MET A 72 -5.49 -2.22 0.08
CA MET A 72 -5.33 -2.24 1.56
C MET A 72 -6.53 -2.81 2.32
N GLY A 73 -7.71 -2.94 1.69
CA GLY A 73 -8.85 -3.66 2.27
C GLY A 73 -8.52 -5.10 2.69
N ALA A 74 -7.56 -5.76 2.02
CA ALA A 74 -7.10 -7.09 2.39
C ALA A 74 -6.38 -7.16 3.77
N LEU A 75 -5.99 -6.01 4.34
CA LEU A 75 -5.33 -5.91 5.64
C LEU A 75 -6.32 -5.74 6.82
N TYR A 76 -7.63 -5.87 6.55
CA TYR A 76 -8.69 -5.79 7.53
C TYR A 76 -9.38 -7.14 7.65
N SER A 77 -9.10 -7.84 8.75
CA SER A 77 -9.76 -9.09 9.10
C SER A 77 -10.38 -8.98 10.50
N PRO A 78 -11.35 -9.82 10.87
CA PRO A 78 -11.96 -9.80 12.20
C PRO A 78 -10.95 -9.95 13.35
N GLU A 79 -9.80 -10.56 13.08
CA GLU A 79 -8.74 -10.84 14.06
C GLU A 79 -7.80 -9.63 14.27
N THR A 80 -8.00 -8.50 13.57
CA THR A 80 -7.08 -7.34 13.52
C THR A 80 -7.67 -6.02 14.00
#